data_AF-A0A523VJI8-F1
#
_entry.id   AF-A0A523VJI8-F1
#
_cell.length_a   1.000
_cell.length_b   1.000
_cell.length_c   1.000
_cell.angle_alpha   90.00
_cell.angle_beta   90.00
_cell.angle_gamma   90.00
#
_symmetry.space_group_name_H-M   'P 1'
#
loop_
_entity.id
_entity.type
_entity.pdbx_description
1 polymer ?
#
loop_
_entity_poly.entity_id
_entity_poly.type
_entity_poly.pdbx_seq_one_letter_code
_entity_poly.pdbx_strand_id
1 'polypeptide(L)'
;MSKIDFIGRSKIWLVISIVVFAFVTTTLIVRHTTNGFPVERSIEFTGGSLVTVKTGEAVKAGDVRKLLKPLKLSKSIIQPVGNDSVMIRYNSQKGQN
;
A
#
# COMPACT_ATOMS: atom_id res chain seq x y z
N MET A 1 -41.92 23.21 -4.28
CA MET A 1 -40.78 22.29 -4.55
C MET A 1 -39.88 22.96 -5.57
N SER A 2 -38.69 23.40 -5.17
CA SER A 2 -37.75 24.07 -6.08
C SER A 2 -37.20 23.05 -7.09
N LYS A 3 -37.46 23.26 -8.39
CA LYS A 3 -36.88 22.44 -9.45
C LYS A 3 -35.40 22.79 -9.58
N ILE A 4 -34.52 21.90 -9.11
CA ILE A 4 -33.09 22.05 -9.32
C ILE A 4 -32.82 21.90 -10.82
N ASP A 5 -32.38 22.98 -11.46
CA ASP A 5 -32.00 22.97 -12.86
C ASP A 5 -30.56 22.45 -13.01
N PHE A 6 -30.44 21.15 -13.22
CA PHE A 6 -29.17 20.46 -13.43
C PHE A 6 -28.51 20.82 -14.77
N ILE A 7 -29.31 21.11 -15.79
CA ILE A 7 -28.83 21.36 -17.15
C ILE A 7 -28.23 22.77 -17.23
N GLY A 8 -28.89 23.76 -16.64
CA GLY A 8 -28.39 25.14 -16.60
C GLY A 8 -27.07 25.30 -15.83
N ARG A 9 -26.79 24.42 -14.86
CA ARG A 9 -25.56 24.44 -14.04
C ARG A 9 -24.49 23.44 -14.49
N SER A 10 -24.72 22.73 -15.59
CA SER A 10 -23.81 21.70 -16.13
C SER A 10 -22.37 22.19 -16.30
N LYS A 11 -22.18 23.44 -16.74
CA LYS A 11 -20.85 24.06 -16.88
C LYS A 11 -20.12 24.19 -15.54
N ILE A 12 -20.82 24.53 -14.47
CA ILE A 12 -20.24 24.65 -13.12
C ILE A 12 -19.80 23.27 -12.63
N TRP A 13 -20.64 22.26 -12.81
CA TRP A 13 -20.30 20.87 -12.47
C TRP A 13 -19.13 20.32 -13.29
N LEU A 14 -19.02 20.72 -14.55
CA LEU A 14 -17.89 20.37 -15.41
C LEU A 14 -16.59 21.02 -14.93
N VAL A 15 -16.61 22.29 -14.56
CA VAL A 15 -15.45 22.98 -13.98
C VAL A 15 -15.02 22.32 -12.67
N ILE A 16 -15.97 22.01 -11.78
CA ILE A 16 -15.67 21.30 -10.52
C ILE A 16 -15.03 19.94 -10.80
N SER A 17 -15.57 19.19 -11.77
CA SER A 17 -15.02 17.88 -12.17
C SER A 17 -13.59 18.00 -12.68
N ILE A 18 -13.29 19.02 -13.50
CA ILE A 18 -11.94 19.29 -14.00
C ILE A 18 -10.98 19.60 -12.85
N VAL A 19 -11.39 20.42 -11.88
CA VAL A 19 -10.56 20.77 -10.72
C VAL A 19 -10.23 19.52 -9.90
N VAL A 20 -11.24 18.69 -9.61
CA VAL A 20 -11.04 17.43 -8.88
C VAL A 20 -10.13 16.48 -9.67
N PHE A 21 -10.34 16.35 -10.97
CA PHE A 21 -9.51 15.52 -11.84
C PHE A 21 -8.05 15.98 -11.86
N ALA A 22 -7.82 17.29 -12.00
CA ALA A 22 -6.50 17.88 -11.96
C ALA A 22 -5.81 17.61 -10.62
N PHE A 23 -6.52 17.80 -9.50
CA PHE A 23 -6.00 17.53 -8.16
C PHE A 23 -5.55 16.06 -8.01
N VAL A 24 -6.41 15.10 -8.35
CA VAL A 24 -6.08 13.66 -8.27
C VAL A 24 -4.88 13.34 -9.16
N THR A 25 -4.87 13.82 -10.40
CA THR A 25 -3.78 13.56 -11.35
C THR A 25 -2.45 14.11 -10.83
N THR A 26 -2.43 15.33 -10.29
CA THR A 26 -1.23 15.93 -9.69
C THR A 26 -0.72 15.10 -8.52
N THR A 27 -1.60 14.61 -7.63
CA THR A 27 -1.15 13.77 -6.51
C THR A 27 -0.52 12.45 -6.96
N LEU A 28 -1.05 11.84 -8.04
CA LEU A 28 -0.50 10.61 -8.60
C LEU A 28 0.86 10.85 -9.27
N ILE A 29 1.01 11.97 -9.98
CA ILE A 29 2.29 12.37 -10.60
C ILE A 29 3.36 12.59 -9.53
N VAL A 30 3.04 13.34 -8.47
CA VAL A 30 3.99 13.59 -7.36
C VAL A 30 4.40 12.27 -6.70
N ARG A 31 3.44 11.37 -6.45
CA ARG A 31 3.75 10.07 -5.85
C ARG A 31 4.60 9.19 -6.78
N HIS A 32 4.35 9.25 -8.09
CA HIS A 32 5.16 8.55 -9.08
C HIS A 32 6.60 9.07 -9.10
N THR A 33 6.82 10.38 -9.02
CA THR A 33 8.18 10.95 -9.03
C THR A 33 8.95 10.67 -7.74
N THR A 34 8.29 10.65 -6.57
CA THR A 34 8.98 10.37 -5.30
C THR A 34 9.20 8.89 -5.04
N ASN A 35 8.24 8.03 -5.39
CA ASN A 35 8.24 6.60 -5.01
C ASN A 35 8.45 5.66 -6.21
N GLY A 36 8.61 6.20 -7.42
CA GLY A 36 8.73 5.44 -8.67
C GLY A 36 7.41 4.86 -9.19
N PHE A 37 6.32 4.90 -8.41
CA PHE A 37 4.99 4.40 -8.80
C PHE A 37 3.88 5.30 -8.22
N PRO A 38 2.75 5.46 -8.93
CA PRO A 38 1.68 6.38 -8.52
C PRO A 38 0.81 5.80 -7.39
N VAL A 39 0.85 4.48 -7.19
CA VAL A 39 0.06 3.74 -6.22
C VAL A 39 0.92 2.77 -5.42
N GLU A 40 0.50 2.47 -4.19
CA GLU A 40 1.07 1.37 -3.42
C GLU A 40 0.71 0.04 -4.08
N ARG A 41 1.70 -0.82 -4.26
CA ARG A 41 1.56 -2.11 -4.94
C ARG A 41 1.90 -3.24 -3.97
N SER A 42 1.08 -4.27 -4.01
CA SER A 42 1.29 -5.51 -3.27
C SER A 42 2.49 -6.28 -3.84
N ILE A 43 3.02 -7.23 -3.06
CA ILE A 43 4.20 -8.04 -3.41
C ILE A 43 4.02 -8.79 -4.74
N GLU A 44 2.77 -9.11 -5.10
CA GLU A 44 2.38 -9.78 -6.33
C GLU A 44 2.69 -8.94 -7.59
N PHE A 45 2.77 -7.61 -7.46
CA PHE A 45 3.01 -6.70 -8.60
C PHE A 45 4.38 -6.02 -8.56
N THR A 46 4.98 -5.84 -7.39
CA THR A 46 6.32 -5.22 -7.25
C THR A 46 7.47 -6.20 -7.24
N GLY A 47 7.18 -7.50 -7.14
CA GLY A 47 8.19 -8.51 -6.83
C GLY A 47 8.51 -8.51 -5.33
N GLY A 48 8.52 -9.68 -4.74
CA GLY A 48 8.73 -9.89 -3.32
C GLY A 48 8.65 -11.37 -2.99
N SER A 49 8.96 -11.70 -1.74
CA SER A 49 8.90 -13.08 -1.28
C SER A 49 7.90 -13.20 -0.14
N LEU A 50 7.02 -14.18 -0.26
CA LEU A 50 6.13 -14.64 0.79
C LEU A 50 6.76 -15.89 1.41
N VAL A 51 7.12 -15.84 2.68
CA VAL A 51 7.63 -17.00 3.41
C VAL A 51 6.68 -17.31 4.54
N THR A 52 6.09 -18.51 4.51
CA THR A 52 5.28 -19.02 5.62
C THR A 52 6.12 -20.03 6.38
N VAL A 53 6.40 -19.75 7.64
CA VAL A 53 7.15 -20.64 8.53
C VAL A 53 6.17 -21.29 9.50
N LYS A 54 6.18 -22.62 9.55
CA LYS A 54 5.51 -23.37 10.62
C LYS A 54 6.43 -23.43 11.83
N THR A 55 5.92 -23.04 12.98
CA THR A 55 6.64 -23.05 14.26
C THR A 55 6.05 -24.16 15.13
N GLY A 56 6.89 -24.93 15.82
CA GLY A 56 6.42 -26.00 16.71
C GLY A 56 5.69 -25.49 17.96
N GLU A 57 5.75 -24.18 18.22
CA GLU A 57 5.09 -23.48 19.32
C GLU A 57 4.55 -22.13 18.84
N ALA A 58 3.60 -21.56 19.58
CA ALA A 58 3.00 -20.26 19.26
C ALA A 58 4.01 -19.12 19.39
N VAL A 59 4.57 -18.67 18.27
CA VAL A 59 5.57 -17.60 18.25
C VAL A 59 4.90 -16.23 18.16
N LYS A 60 5.25 -15.33 19.08
CA LYS A 60 4.80 -13.93 19.03
C LYS A 60 5.49 -13.19 17.89
N ALA A 61 4.73 -12.46 17.09
CA ALA A 61 5.23 -11.66 15.97
C ALA A 61 6.35 -10.66 16.38
N GLY A 62 6.36 -10.22 17.63
CA GLY A 62 7.41 -9.35 18.18
C GLY A 62 8.79 -9.99 18.24
N ASP A 63 8.89 -11.30 18.50
CA ASP A 63 10.16 -12.00 18.58
C ASP A 63 10.71 -12.31 17.19
N VAL A 64 9.84 -12.65 16.24
CA VAL A 64 10.20 -12.76 14.82
C VAL A 64 10.74 -11.42 14.29
N ARG A 65 10.18 -10.29 14.73
CA ARG A 65 10.65 -8.97 14.32
C ARG A 65 12.07 -8.65 14.82
N LYS A 66 12.45 -9.13 16.00
CA LYS A 66 13.82 -8.98 16.53
C LYS A 66 14.84 -9.77 15.69
N LEU A 67 14.47 -10.96 15.22
CA LEU A 67 15.32 -11.79 14.36
C LEU A 67 15.47 -11.23 12.95
N LEU A 68 14.46 -10.51 12.44
CA LEU A 68 14.46 -9.89 11.11
C LEU A 68 15.16 -8.51 11.06
N LYS A 69 15.40 -7.87 12.21
CA LYS A 69 16.14 -6.59 12.30
C LYS A 69 17.55 -6.64 11.68
N PRO A 70 18.44 -7.59 12.03
CA PRO A 70 19.79 -7.65 11.46
C PRO A 70 19.80 -7.89 9.95
N LEU A 71 18.75 -8.49 9.39
CA LEU A 71 18.61 -8.75 7.95
C LEU A 71 18.10 -7.53 7.16
N LYS A 72 17.93 -6.36 7.79
CA LYS A 72 17.30 -5.14 7.22
C LYS A 72 15.88 -5.37 6.68
N LEU A 73 15.20 -6.42 7.16
CA LEU A 73 13.82 -6.77 6.77
C LEU A 73 12.78 -6.15 7.71
N SER A 74 13.10 -5.03 8.37
CA SER A 74 12.24 -4.41 9.39
C SER A 74 10.90 -3.89 8.84
N LYS A 75 10.84 -3.57 7.54
CA LYS A 75 9.63 -3.21 6.79
C LYS A 75 8.78 -4.43 6.38
N SER A 76 9.19 -5.65 6.71
CA SER A 76 8.39 -6.84 6.45
C SER A 76 7.09 -6.82 7.25
N ILE A 77 6.03 -7.33 6.61
CA ILE A 77 4.74 -7.54 7.24
C ILE A 77 4.78 -8.93 7.86
N ILE A 78 4.68 -8.99 9.19
CA ILE A 78 4.68 -10.24 9.96
C ILE A 78 3.26 -10.46 10.44
N GLN A 79 2.65 -11.54 10.00
CA GLN A 79 1.28 -11.92 10.35
C GLN A 79 1.29 -13.33 10.95
N PRO A 80 0.84 -13.53 12.20
CA PRO A 80 0.57 -14.87 12.69
C PRO A 80 -0.61 -15.46 11.89
N VAL A 81 -0.48 -16.73 11.50
CA VAL A 81 -1.50 -17.48 10.76
C VAL A 81 -1.82 -18.73 11.57
N GLY A 82 -3.00 -18.78 12.17
CA GLY A 82 -3.35 -19.83 13.13
C GLY A 82 -2.47 -19.78 14.40
N ASN A 83 -2.35 -20.92 15.07
CA ASN A 83 -1.59 -21.03 16.33
C ASN A 83 -0.09 -21.29 16.11
N ASP A 84 0.26 -21.96 15.00
CA ASP A 84 1.58 -22.60 14.82
C ASP A 84 2.27 -22.14 13.53
N SER A 85 1.86 -21.02 12.95
CA SER A 85 2.55 -20.51 11.77
C SER A 85 2.62 -18.99 11.72
N VAL A 86 3.69 -18.49 11.10
CA VAL A 86 3.94 -17.08 10.90
C VAL A 86 4.21 -16.84 9.42
N MET A 87 3.45 -15.92 8.85
CA MET A 87 3.64 -15.42 7.50
C MET A 87 4.49 -14.15 7.53
N ILE A 88 5.59 -14.18 6.80
CA ILE A 88 6.51 -13.06 6.62
C ILE A 88 6.40 -12.62 5.16
N ARG A 89 5.98 -11.37 4.94
CA ARG A 89 5.94 -10.74 3.61
C ARG A 89 7.06 -9.73 3.51
N TYR A 90 7.96 -9.93 2.56
CA TYR A 90 9.02 -8.98 2.25
C TYR A 90 8.85 -8.43 0.83
N ASN A 91 8.85 -7.10 0.71
CA ASN A 91 8.86 -6.41 -0.57
C ASN A 91 10.31 -6.09 -0.94
N SER A 92 10.74 -6.47 -2.14
CA SER A 92 12.11 -6.23 -2.64
C SER A 92 12.35 -4.76 -3.05
N GLN A 93 11.32 -3.91 -2.99
CA GLN A 93 11.41 -2.51 -3.39
C GLN A 93 12.31 -1.71 -2.44
N LYS A 94 13.54 -1.48 -2.91
CA LYS A 94 14.54 -0.45 -2.56
C LYS A 94 14.52 0.01 -1.09
N GLY A 95 15.34 -0.70 -0.31
CA GLY A 95 15.80 -0.29 1.00
C GLY A 95 17.24 -0.72 1.30
N GLN A 96 18.08 -0.90 0.28
CA GLN A 96 19.53 -0.99 0.44
C GLN A 96 20.22 -0.22 -0.70
N ASN A 97 20.87 0.87 -0.28
CA ASN A 97 21.59 1.91 -1.00
C ASN A 97 20.71 2.96 -1.69
#